data_AF-A0A0J6XYE2-F1
#
_entry.id   AF-A0A0J6XYE2-F1
#
_cell.length_a   1.000
_cell.length_b   1.000
_cell.length_c   1.000
_cell.angle_alpha   90.00
_cell.angle_beta   90.00
_cell.angle_gamma   90.00
#
_symmetry.space_group_name_H-M   'P 1'
#
loop_
_entity.id
_entity.type
_entity.pdbx_description
1 polymer ?
#
loop_
_entity_poly.entity_id
_entity_poly.type
_entity_poly.pdbx_seq_one_letter_code
_entity_poly.pdbx_strand_id
1 'polypeptide(L)' 'MDQMNEQDSESLDSFRESSAFEMAIKTARSKGAVLWILHENGLSEVTFAYRFPVLAKVAQDLPDAPDETAPSV' A
#
# COMPACT_ATOMS: atom_id res chain seq x y z
N MET A 1 8.16 -11.29 -38.91
CA MET A 1 8.71 -11.47 -37.56
C MET A 1 8.29 -10.23 -36.80
N ASP A 2 7.31 -10.46 -35.96
CA ASP A 2 6.44 -9.52 -35.27
C ASP A 2 7.21 -8.47 -34.47
N GLN A 3 6.99 -7.20 -34.79
CA GLN A 3 7.34 -6.06 -33.93
C GLN A 3 6.23 -5.91 -32.90
N MET A 4 6.32 -6.66 -31.79
CA MET A 4 5.40 -6.50 -30.66
C MET A 4 6.10 -6.96 -29.38
N ASN A 5 6.87 -6.09 -28.72
CA ASN A 5 7.30 -6.33 -27.32
C ASN A 5 7.66 -5.06 -26.52
N GLU A 6 7.27 -3.87 -26.97
CA GLU A 6 7.55 -2.62 -26.24
C GLU A 6 6.43 -2.24 -25.26
N GLN A 7 5.22 -2.80 -25.44
CA GLN A 7 4.05 -2.48 -24.61
C GLN A 7 3.90 -3.34 -23.35
N ASP A 8 4.63 -4.46 -23.25
CA ASP A 8 4.64 -5.28 -22.04
C ASP A 8 5.46 -4.65 -20.91
N SER A 9 6.43 -3.78 -21.21
CA SER A 9 7.29 -3.21 -20.15
C SER A 9 6.53 -2.21 -19.27
N GLU A 10 5.75 -1.29 -19.87
CA GLU A 10 4.95 -0.31 -19.11
C GLU A 10 3.81 -0.98 -18.33
N SER A 11 3.19 -2.00 -18.93
CA SER A 11 2.11 -2.75 -18.27
C SER A 11 2.67 -3.56 -17.09
N LEU A 12 3.82 -4.21 -17.26
CA LEU A 12 4.47 -4.98 -16.19
C LEU A 12 4.97 -4.09 -15.05
N ASP A 13 5.46 -2.88 -15.34
CA ASP A 13 5.83 -1.91 -14.31
C ASP A 13 4.58 -1.44 -13.54
N SER A 14 3.48 -1.12 -14.23
CA SER A 14 2.21 -0.77 -13.58
C SER A 14 1.65 -1.90 -12.69
N PHE A 15 1.73 -3.16 -13.16
CA PHE A 15 1.35 -4.34 -12.37
C PHE A 15 2.29 -4.60 -11.19
N ARG A 16 3.59 -4.36 -11.36
CA ARG A 16 4.60 -4.51 -10.31
C ARG A 16 4.46 -3.43 -9.25
N GLU A 17 4.20 -2.18 -9.64
CA GLU A 17 3.97 -1.06 -8.74
C GLU A 17 2.69 -1.26 -7.92
N SER A 18 1.61 -1.73 -8.55
CA SER A 18 0.36 -2.05 -7.82
C SER A 18 0.51 -3.24 -6.86
N SER A 19 1.28 -4.27 -7.24
CA SER A 19 1.60 -5.40 -6.36
C SER A 19 2.53 -5.00 -5.20
N ALA A 20 3.53 -4.18 -5.46
CA ALA A 20 4.45 -3.65 -4.44
C ALA A 20 3.70 -2.75 -3.44
N PHE A 21 2.80 -1.91 -3.92
CA PHE A 21 1.93 -1.08 -3.08
C PHE A 21 1.04 -1.94 -2.17
N GLU A 22 0.35 -2.95 -2.73
CA GLU A 22 -0.48 -3.85 -1.94
C GLU A 22 0.33 -4.59 -0.87
N MET A 23 1.51 -5.09 -1.22
CA MET A 23 2.41 -5.76 -0.28
C MET A 23 2.93 -4.81 0.81
N ALA A 24 3.27 -3.56 0.46
CA ALA A 24 3.69 -2.55 1.42
C ALA A 24 2.59 -2.30 2.47
N ILE A 25 1.34 -2.16 2.03
CA ILE A 25 0.20 -1.96 2.94
C ILE A 25 -0.04 -3.19 3.82
N LYS A 26 0.06 -4.41 3.27
CA LYS A 26 -0.11 -5.66 4.05
C LYS A 26 1.02 -5.91 5.05
N THR A 27 2.21 -5.42 4.76
CA THR A 27 3.38 -5.54 5.65
C THR A 27 3.50 -4.38 6.64
N ALA A 28 2.71 -3.33 6.46
CA ALA A 28 2.60 -2.23 7.39
C ALA A 28 2.18 -2.77 8.76
N ARG A 29 2.94 -2.39 9.80
CA ARG A 29 2.70 -2.84 11.18
C ARG A 29 1.84 -1.87 11.98
N SER A 30 1.53 -0.72 11.41
CA SER A 30 0.74 0.33 12.06
C SER A 30 0.04 1.19 11.03
N LYS A 31 -1.01 1.90 11.46
CA LYS A 31 -1.68 2.91 10.63
C LYS A 31 -0.70 4.01 10.19
N GLY A 32 0.23 4.42 11.05
CA GLY A 32 1.28 5.38 10.69
C GLY A 32 2.14 4.91 9.50
N ALA A 33 2.49 3.63 9.45
CA ALA A 33 3.22 3.07 8.31
C ALA A 33 2.37 3.07 7.03
N VAL A 34 1.07 2.77 7.13
CA VAL A 34 0.15 2.88 5.99
C VAL A 34 0.08 4.32 5.47
N LEU A 35 -0.10 5.31 6.36
CA LEU A 35 -0.13 6.73 5.98
C LEU A 35 1.14 7.18 5.27
N TRP A 36 2.31 6.71 5.73
CA TRP A 36 3.58 6.99 5.06
C TRP A 36 3.62 6.45 3.63
N ILE A 37 3.22 5.18 3.44
CA ILE A 37 3.15 4.54 2.12
C ILE A 37 2.19 5.32 1.20
N LEU A 38 1.03 5.73 1.71
CA LEU A 38 0.08 6.54 0.94
C LEU A 38 0.70 7.88 0.52
N HIS A 39 1.39 8.55 1.44
CA HIS A 39 2.06 9.83 1.17
C HIS A 39 3.16 9.70 0.10
N GLU A 40 4.00 8.65 0.18
CA GLU A 40 5.03 8.39 -0.84
C GLU A 40 4.45 8.13 -2.24
N ASN A 41 3.25 7.55 -2.30
CA ASN A 41 2.53 7.30 -3.54
C ASN A 41 1.60 8.46 -3.95
N GLY A 42 1.61 9.58 -3.22
CA GLY A 42 0.76 10.74 -3.50
C GLY A 42 -0.74 10.46 -3.35
N LEU A 43 -1.12 9.45 -2.55
CA LEU A 43 -2.51 9.04 -2.33
C LEU A 43 -3.05 9.63 -1.02
N SER A 44 -4.30 10.10 -1.06
CA SER A 44 -5.05 10.43 0.15
C SER A 44 -5.71 9.18 0.74
N GLU A 45 -5.95 9.18 2.05
CA GLU A 45 -6.69 8.10 2.73
C GLU A 45 -8.08 7.86 2.13
N VAL A 46 -8.78 8.94 1.73
CA VAL A 46 -10.10 8.86 1.11
C VAL A 46 -10.01 8.15 -0.24
N THR A 47 -9.04 8.53 -1.07
CA THR A 47 -8.80 7.88 -2.37
C THR A 47 -8.39 6.42 -2.18
N PHE A 48 -7.56 6.13 -1.18
CA PHE A 48 -7.15 4.77 -0.84
C PHE A 48 -8.33 3.91 -0.38
N ALA A 49 -9.18 4.40 0.53
CA ALA A 49 -10.36 3.69 0.98
C ALA A 49 -11.37 3.42 -0.14
N TYR A 50 -11.48 4.36 -1.10
CA TYR A 50 -12.34 4.21 -2.27
C TYR A 50 -11.79 3.21 -3.29
N ARG A 51 -10.49 3.29 -3.63
CA ARG A 51 -9.86 2.43 -4.64
C ARG A 51 -9.50 1.04 -4.11
N PHE A 52 -9.15 0.94 -2.84
CA PHE A 52 -8.66 -0.27 -2.20
C PHE A 52 -9.39 -0.56 -0.88
N PRO A 53 -10.72 -0.78 -0.90
CA PRO A 53 -11.51 -0.97 0.32
C PRO A 53 -11.07 -2.19 1.14
N VAL A 54 -10.51 -3.22 0.49
CA VAL A 54 -9.98 -4.41 1.17
C VAL A 54 -8.73 -4.06 1.98
N LEU A 55 -7.80 -3.31 1.38
CA LEU A 55 -6.57 -2.88 2.06
C LEU A 55 -6.85 -1.83 3.14
N ALA A 56 -7.86 -0.98 2.93
CA ALA A 56 -8.30 -0.02 3.93
C ALA A 56 -8.85 -0.71 5.19
N LYS A 57 -9.58 -1.82 5.04
CA LYS A 57 -9.99 -2.63 6.20
C LYS A 57 -8.79 -3.20 6.95
N VAL A 58 -7.82 -3.78 6.23
CA VAL A 58 -6.58 -4.28 6.83
C VAL A 58 -5.85 -3.17 7.59
N ALA A 59 -5.75 -1.98 6.99
CA ALA A 59 -5.15 -0.81 7.64
C ALA A 59 -5.92 -0.32 8.87
N GLN A 60 -7.25 -0.43 8.87
CA GLN A 60 -8.08 -0.07 10.03
C GLN A 60 -7.88 -1.02 11.21
N ASP A 61 -7.60 -2.29 10.95
CA ASP A 61 -7.29 -3.30 11.97
C ASP A 61 -5.85 -3.17 12.53
N LEU A 62 -4.99 -2.33 11.93
CA LEU A 62 -3.65 -2.08 12.44
C LEU A 62 -3.67 -1.13 13.65
N PRO A 63 -2.74 -1.31 14.61
CA PRO A 63 -2.59 -0.38 15.72
C PRO A 63 -2.11 1.00 15.23
N ASP A 64 -2.50 2.06 15.94
CA ASP A 64 -2.10 3.44 15.59
C ASP A 64 -0.59 3.66 15.76
N ALA A 65 0.04 2.99 16.72
CA ALA A 65 1.49 2.98 16.92
C ALA A 65 2.06 1.58 16.62
N PRO A 66 3.27 1.46 16.03
CA PRO A 66 4.01 0.21 16.14
C PRO A 66 4.21 -0.03 17.64
N ASP A 67 3.91 -1.23 18.11
CA ASP A 67 3.96 -1.61 19.53
C ASP A 67 5.38 -1.38 20.09
N GLU A 68 5.66 -0.15 20.49
CA GLU A 68 6.80 0.23 21.29
C GLU A 68 6.27 0.35 22.70
N THR A 69 6.21 -0.80 23.36
CA THR A 69 6.03 -0.93 24.81
C THR A 69 4.83 -0.17 25.36
N ALA A 70 3.70 -0.83 25.56
CA ALA A 70 2.84 -0.44 26.66
C ALA A 70 3.62 -0.63 27.97
N PRO A 71 3.99 0.40 28.76
CA PRO A 71 4.19 0.16 30.17
C PRO A 71 2.79 0.03 30.76
N SER A 72 2.44 -1.19 31.17
CA SER A 72 1.37 -1.40 32.14
C SER A 72 1.72 -0.62 33.41
N VAL A 73 1.06 0.51 33.65
CA VAL A 73 0.89 1.12 34.99
C VAL A 73 -0.51 1.68 35.10
#